data_AF-A0A3B9VHU5-F1
#
_entry.id   AF-A0A3B9VHU5-F1
#
_cell.length_a   1.000
_cell.length_b   1.000
_cell.length_c   1.000
_cell.angle_alpha   90.00
_cell.angle_beta   90.00
_cell.angle_gamma   90.00
#
_symmetry.space_group_name_H-M   'P 1'
#
loop_
_entity.id
_entity.type
_entity.pdbx_description
1 polymer ?
#
loop_
_entity_poly.entity_id
_entity_poly.type
_entity_poly.pdbx_seq_one_letter_code
_entity_poly.pdbx_strand_id
1 'polypeptide(L)'
;MNTNATLLMLAIDNLPSHIQGECTFDPKPDGKHYTDAEVTLMVHGERYRFSVEIKHIHRKESLTALLGAARPDTLLVCNRLTAHLADFCSSNAINFIDEAGNARVSCNGLNLWIEGKNSSVSHPATQQQAKPGLGFMKLLFSLLAQEDVLRLPFRAIAEMANISLGMVSKGFKHLESEKLVSLGSTRRILDKEALYHIWIEHYRTVLRPKLGGIRLVAPGDWREIP
;
A
#
# COMPACT_ATOMS: atom_id res chain seq x y z
N MET A 1 17.35 11.40 2.59
CA MET A 1 16.23 12.35 2.43
C MET A 1 15.22 12.06 3.54
N ASN A 2 14.59 13.08 4.11
CA ASN A 2 13.61 12.94 5.19
C ASN A 2 12.36 12.21 4.64
N THR A 3 12.02 11.04 5.18
CA THR A 3 10.92 10.19 4.70
C THR A 3 9.58 10.94 4.61
N ASN A 4 9.31 11.84 5.55
CA ASN A 4 8.09 12.65 5.57
C ASN A 4 8.04 13.63 4.40
N ALA A 5 9.18 14.23 4.03
CA ALA A 5 9.25 15.16 2.91
C ALA A 5 9.01 14.44 1.57
N THR A 6 9.50 13.20 1.44
CA THR A 6 9.26 12.36 0.27
C THR A 6 7.78 11.99 0.14
N LEU A 7 7.13 11.63 1.26
CA LEU A 7 5.71 11.26 1.25
C LEU A 7 4.81 12.43 0.81
N LEU A 8 5.11 13.64 1.30
CA LEU A 8 4.40 14.85 0.91
C LEU A 8 4.56 15.16 -0.57
N MET A 9 5.79 15.12 -1.07
CA MET A 9 6.06 15.37 -2.48
C MET A 9 5.32 14.38 -3.38
N LEU A 10 5.36 13.08 -3.06
CA LEU A 10 4.63 12.05 -3.81
C LEU A 10 3.11 12.28 -3.81
N ALA A 11 2.53 12.61 -2.66
CA ALA A 11 1.10 12.84 -2.53
C ALA A 11 0.62 14.00 -3.42
N ILE A 12 1.42 15.08 -3.48
CA ILE A 12 1.09 16.29 -4.26
C ILE A 12 1.37 16.08 -5.75
N ASP A 13 2.51 15.51 -6.12
CA ASP A 13 2.90 15.27 -7.52
C ASP A 13 1.94 14.29 -8.22
N ASN A 14 1.34 13.37 -7.46
CA ASN A 14 0.37 12.42 -7.98
C ASN A 14 -1.07 12.96 -8.04
N LEU A 15 -1.34 14.23 -7.69
CA LEU A 15 -2.66 14.83 -7.92
C LEU A 15 -2.92 15.04 -9.43
N PRO A 16 -4.20 15.12 -9.86
CA PRO A 16 -4.54 15.49 -11.22
C PRO A 16 -3.91 16.83 -11.63
N SER A 17 -3.49 16.98 -12.89
CA SER A 17 -2.74 18.16 -13.38
C SER A 17 -3.45 19.51 -13.25
N HIS A 18 -4.77 19.52 -13.04
CA HIS A 18 -5.56 20.72 -12.79
C HIS A 18 -5.62 21.12 -11.30
N ILE A 19 -5.02 20.33 -10.42
CA ILE A 19 -4.83 20.61 -8.99
C ILE A 19 -3.34 20.78 -8.77
N GLN A 20 -2.90 21.98 -8.39
CA GLN A 20 -1.50 22.24 -8.07
C GLN A 20 -1.36 22.38 -6.56
N GLY A 21 -0.34 21.76 -5.97
CA GLY A 21 -0.04 21.92 -4.54
C GLY A 21 1.27 22.68 -4.35
N GLU A 22 1.21 23.80 -3.64
CA GLU A 22 2.40 24.47 -3.12
C GLU A 22 2.61 24.05 -1.66
N CYS A 23 3.81 23.60 -1.33
CA CYS A 23 4.14 23.09 0.00
C CYS A 23 5.18 23.99 0.66
N THR A 24 4.90 24.43 1.88
CA THR A 24 5.88 25.09 2.74
C THR A 24 6.11 24.22 3.97
N PHE A 25 7.31 23.68 4.09
CA PHE A 25 7.74 23.00 5.31
C PHE A 25 8.10 24.04 6.36
N ASP A 26 7.20 24.26 7.31
CA ASP A 26 7.48 24.98 8.55
C ASP A 26 7.20 24.04 9.73
N PRO A 27 8.07 23.04 9.97
CA PRO A 27 7.85 22.09 11.05
C PRO A 27 7.87 22.84 12.37
N LYS A 28 6.72 22.87 13.06
CA LYS A 28 6.63 23.31 14.45
C LYS A 28 6.54 22.05 15.30
N PRO A 29 7.65 21.52 15.84
CA PRO A 29 7.63 20.33 16.68
C PRO A 29 7.15 20.71 18.08
N ASP A 30 5.91 21.17 18.20
CA ASP A 30 5.24 21.44 19.48
C ASP A 30 4.41 20.25 19.97
N GLY A 31 4.53 19.09 19.31
CA GLY A 31 3.91 17.81 19.70
C GLY A 31 2.40 17.75 19.46
N LYS A 32 1.85 18.74 18.74
CA LYS A 32 0.44 18.79 18.34
C LYS A 32 0.25 18.14 16.97
N HIS A 33 -0.96 17.66 16.71
CA HIS A 33 -1.31 17.16 15.38
C HIS A 33 -1.43 18.29 14.37
N TYR A 34 -1.14 17.97 13.11
CA TYR A 34 -1.22 18.85 11.96
C TYR A 34 -0.23 20.02 11.95
N THR A 35 0.98 19.82 12.49
CA THR A 35 2.04 20.85 12.53
C THR A 35 3.29 20.47 11.74
N ASP A 36 3.22 19.41 10.92
CA ASP A 36 4.34 18.90 10.14
C ASP A 36 4.66 19.79 8.93
N ALA A 37 3.63 20.38 8.31
CA ALA A 37 3.76 21.28 7.17
C ALA A 37 2.51 22.17 6.97
N GLU A 38 2.63 23.17 6.10
CA GLU A 38 1.49 23.85 5.49
C GLU A 38 1.44 23.51 3.99
N VAL A 39 0.25 23.17 3.50
CA VAL A 39 0.00 22.89 2.09
C VAL A 39 -1.07 23.84 1.57
N THR A 40 -0.81 24.47 0.44
CA THR A 40 -1.80 25.26 -0.30
C THR A 40 -2.16 24.54 -1.58
N LEU A 41 -3.41 24.10 -1.70
CA LEU A 41 -3.97 23.56 -2.94
C LEU A 41 -4.54 24.69 -3.79
N MET A 42 -4.13 24.75 -5.04
CA MET A 42 -4.67 25.59 -6.10
C MET A 42 -5.65 24.77 -6.93
N VAL A 43 -6.93 25.12 -6.89
CA VAL A 43 -7.98 24.45 -7.67
C VAL A 43 -8.79 25.53 -8.38
N HIS A 44 -8.82 25.48 -9.73
CA HIS A 44 -9.51 26.48 -10.55
C HIS A 44 -9.13 27.96 -10.26
N GLY A 45 -7.90 28.20 -9.82
CA GLY A 45 -7.41 29.55 -9.48
C GLY A 45 -7.68 29.98 -8.04
N GLU A 46 -8.47 29.22 -7.28
CA GLU A 46 -8.73 29.44 -5.86
C GLU A 46 -7.69 28.75 -4.97
N ARG A 47 -7.43 29.35 -3.80
CA ARG A 47 -6.41 28.92 -2.83
C ARG A 47 -7.04 28.30 -1.59
N TYR A 48 -6.67 27.06 -1.28
CA TYR A 48 -7.12 26.33 -0.10
C TYR A 48 -5.92 25.92 0.75
N ARG A 49 -5.82 26.47 1.96
CA ARG A 49 -4.67 26.24 2.86
C ARG A 49 -5.01 25.19 3.91
N PHE A 50 -4.05 24.32 4.17
CA PHE A 50 -4.19 23.23 5.13
C PHE A 50 -2.99 23.13 6.07
N SER A 51 -3.27 22.91 7.35
CA SER A 51 -2.31 22.44 8.34
C SER A 51 -2.16 20.91 8.20
N VAL A 52 -0.93 20.43 8.06
CA VAL A 52 -0.67 19.05 7.61
C VAL A 52 -0.08 18.17 8.69
N GLU A 53 -0.60 16.94 8.80
CA GLU A 53 0.01 15.83 9.52
C GLU A 53 0.53 14.85 8.48
N ILE A 54 1.82 14.48 8.55
CA ILE A 54 2.46 13.52 7.66
C ILE A 54 2.66 12.21 8.43
N LYS A 55 1.95 11.16 8.05
CA LYS A 55 1.96 9.92 8.82
C LYS A 55 1.77 8.68 7.98
N HIS A 56 2.56 7.65 8.29
CA HIS A 56 2.30 6.32 7.76
C HIS A 56 1.17 5.64 8.55
N ILE A 57 0.08 5.33 7.85
CA ILE A 57 -1.13 4.71 8.40
C ILE A 57 -1.21 3.26 7.92
N HIS A 58 -1.10 2.34 8.86
CA HIS A 58 -1.29 0.90 8.64
C HIS A 58 -2.48 0.35 9.41
N ARG A 59 -2.99 1.09 10.40
CA ARG A 59 -3.99 0.63 11.35
C ARG A 59 -4.95 1.75 11.70
N LYS A 60 -6.19 1.40 12.02
CA LYS A 60 -7.27 2.35 12.34
C LYS A 60 -6.94 3.20 13.55
N GLU A 61 -6.24 2.66 14.54
CA GLU A 61 -5.85 3.35 15.77
C GLU A 61 -4.97 4.58 15.49
N SER A 62 -4.14 4.52 14.44
CA SER A 62 -3.33 5.67 14.01
C SER A 62 -4.19 6.84 13.51
N LEU A 63 -5.35 6.55 12.93
CA LEU A 63 -6.33 7.55 12.47
C LEU A 63 -7.19 8.04 13.65
N THR A 64 -7.55 7.15 14.57
CA THR A 64 -8.31 7.51 15.78
C THR A 64 -7.62 8.62 16.58
N ALA A 65 -6.28 8.59 16.66
CA ALA A 65 -5.50 9.63 17.33
C ALA A 65 -5.69 11.03 16.71
N LEU A 66 -6.02 11.12 15.41
CA LEU A 66 -6.17 12.38 14.68
C LEU A 66 -7.58 12.98 14.81
N LEU A 67 -8.57 12.19 15.23
CA LEU A 67 -9.99 12.60 15.26
C LEU A 67 -10.23 13.87 16.07
N GLY A 68 -9.62 13.96 17.26
CA GLY A 68 -9.82 15.11 18.17
C GLY A 68 -9.22 16.42 17.65
N ALA A 69 -8.31 16.33 16.67
CA ALA A 69 -7.64 17.48 16.08
C ALA A 69 -8.07 17.77 14.64
N ALA A 70 -8.81 16.85 14.00
CA ALA A 70 -9.27 16.99 12.63
C ALA A 70 -10.26 18.17 12.50
N ARG A 71 -10.01 19.02 11.52
CA ARG A 71 -10.82 20.18 11.14
C ARG A 71 -10.86 20.33 9.62
N PRO A 72 -11.81 21.12 9.07
CA PRO A 72 -11.89 21.35 7.62
C PRO A 72 -10.61 21.90 6.97
N ASP A 73 -9.78 22.62 7.74
CA ASP A 73 -8.50 23.20 7.33
C ASP A 73 -7.28 22.34 7.72
N THR A 74 -7.51 21.10 8.14
CA THR A 74 -6.43 20.13 8.39
C THR A 74 -6.37 19.09 7.27
N LEU A 75 -5.19 18.52 7.04
CA LEU A 75 -4.97 17.54 5.98
C LEU A 75 -3.99 16.46 6.43
N LEU A 76 -4.39 15.19 6.30
CA LEU A 76 -3.52 14.05 6.49
C LEU A 76 -2.83 13.70 5.17
N VAL A 77 -1.50 13.65 5.19
CA VAL A 77 -0.68 13.15 4.10
C VAL A 77 -0.07 11.82 4.51
N CYS A 78 -0.36 10.76 3.74
CA CYS A 78 -0.06 9.40 4.17
C CYS A 78 0.36 8.46 3.03
N ASN A 79 0.84 7.27 3.40
CA ASN A 79 0.97 6.18 2.42
C ASN A 79 -0.40 5.79 1.88
N ARG A 80 -0.43 5.03 0.78
CA ARG A 80 -1.66 4.52 0.20
C ARG A 80 -2.54 3.87 1.26
N LEU A 81 -3.78 4.33 1.36
CA LEU A 81 -4.77 3.76 2.28
C LEU A 81 -5.45 2.55 1.64
N THR A 82 -5.80 1.57 2.46
CA THR A 82 -6.76 0.53 2.07
C THR A 82 -8.16 1.13 1.98
N ALA A 83 -9.07 0.51 1.23
CA ALA A 83 -10.46 0.97 1.13
C ALA A 83 -11.11 1.18 2.51
N HIS A 84 -10.90 0.22 3.43
CA HIS A 84 -11.40 0.31 4.80
C HIS A 84 -10.87 1.54 5.56
N LEU A 85 -9.58 1.91 5.40
CA LEU A 85 -9.00 3.08 6.07
C LEU A 85 -9.44 4.40 5.41
N ALA A 86 -9.59 4.43 4.08
CA ALA A 86 -10.12 5.60 3.37
C ALA A 86 -11.59 5.87 3.74
N ASP A 87 -12.40 4.82 3.85
CA ASP A 87 -13.79 4.90 4.30
C ASP A 87 -13.88 5.34 5.76
N PHE A 88 -12.95 4.89 6.60
CA PHE A 88 -12.85 5.38 7.97
C PHE A 88 -12.54 6.89 8.00
N CYS A 89 -11.56 7.37 7.24
CA CYS A 89 -11.27 8.80 7.17
C CYS A 89 -12.51 9.61 6.77
N SER A 90 -13.26 9.12 5.79
CA SER A 90 -14.41 9.84 5.25
C SER A 90 -15.61 9.87 6.18
N SER A 91 -15.89 8.74 6.83
CA SER A 91 -16.94 8.63 7.83
C SER A 91 -16.69 9.52 9.05
N ASN A 92 -15.43 9.95 9.25
CA ASN A 92 -15.01 10.76 10.38
C ASN A 92 -14.49 12.14 9.97
N ALA A 93 -14.76 12.59 8.74
CA ALA A 93 -14.35 13.91 8.23
C ALA A 93 -12.84 14.21 8.36
N ILE A 94 -11.99 13.20 8.23
CA ILE A 94 -10.55 13.37 8.10
C ILE A 94 -10.24 13.60 6.63
N ASN A 95 -9.84 14.82 6.30
CA ASN A 95 -9.31 15.15 4.98
C ASN A 95 -7.96 14.44 4.78
N PHE A 96 -7.77 13.78 3.64
CA PHE A 96 -6.50 13.14 3.34
C PHE A 96 -6.11 13.20 1.86
N ILE A 97 -4.80 13.10 1.62
CA ILE A 97 -4.20 12.76 0.34
C ILE A 97 -3.18 11.64 0.58
N ASP A 98 -3.27 10.57 -0.19
CA ASP A 98 -2.32 9.48 -0.13
C ASP A 98 -1.19 9.60 -1.17
N GLU A 99 -0.12 8.84 -0.99
CA GLU A 99 1.04 8.87 -1.88
C GLU A 99 0.73 8.48 -3.34
N ALA A 100 -0.41 7.80 -3.60
CA ALA A 100 -0.85 7.45 -4.93
C ALA A 100 -1.70 8.56 -5.59
N GLY A 101 -1.99 9.64 -4.86
CA GLY A 101 -2.81 10.75 -5.28
C GLY A 101 -4.31 10.49 -5.15
N ASN A 102 -4.73 9.48 -4.40
CA ASN A 102 -6.12 9.39 -3.95
C ASN A 102 -6.34 10.44 -2.85
N ALA A 103 -7.48 11.09 -2.89
CA ALA A 103 -7.78 12.18 -1.99
C ALA A 103 -9.25 12.23 -1.67
N ARG A 104 -9.57 12.47 -0.40
CA ARG A 104 -10.91 12.89 0.03
C ARG A 104 -10.71 14.15 0.88
N VAL A 105 -11.07 15.31 0.34
CA VAL A 105 -10.90 16.61 0.98
C VAL A 105 -12.22 17.37 0.89
N SER A 106 -12.75 17.78 2.03
CA SER A 106 -13.97 18.56 2.15
C SER A 106 -13.71 19.76 3.06
N CYS A 107 -13.77 20.96 2.50
CA CYS A 107 -13.71 22.21 3.24
C CYS A 107 -14.60 23.27 2.57
N ASN A 108 -14.67 24.46 3.16
CA ASN A 108 -15.52 25.52 2.63
C ASN A 108 -15.08 25.89 1.21
N GLY A 109 -15.95 25.60 0.23
CA GLY A 109 -15.70 25.90 -1.17
C GLY A 109 -14.86 24.88 -1.93
N LEU A 110 -14.50 23.73 -1.34
CA LEU A 110 -13.78 22.65 -2.02
C LEU A 110 -14.27 21.28 -1.56
N ASN A 111 -14.68 20.46 -2.53
CA ASN A 111 -14.93 19.04 -2.34
C ASN A 111 -14.14 18.27 -3.40
N LEU A 112 -13.09 17.58 -2.95
CA LEU A 112 -12.27 16.69 -3.77
C LEU A 112 -12.56 15.25 -3.39
N TRP A 113 -12.90 14.46 -4.41
CA TRP A 113 -13.02 13.01 -4.32
C TRP A 113 -12.23 12.41 -5.48
N ILE A 114 -11.05 11.86 -5.18
CA ILE A 114 -10.15 11.28 -6.17
C ILE A 114 -9.87 9.85 -5.74
N GLU A 115 -10.27 8.90 -6.59
CA GLU A 115 -10.14 7.47 -6.37
C GLU A 115 -9.71 6.75 -7.62
N GLY A 116 -9.28 5.49 -7.45
CA GLY A 116 -8.90 4.62 -8.57
C GLY A 116 -7.50 4.90 -9.11
N LYS A 117 -6.70 5.77 -8.46
CA LYS A 117 -5.28 5.89 -8.79
C LYS A 117 -4.55 4.68 -8.26
N ASN A 118 -4.00 3.89 -9.17
CA ASN A 118 -2.96 2.90 -8.89
C ASN A 118 -1.66 3.57 -9.31
N SER A 119 -0.73 3.76 -8.37
CA SER A 119 0.50 4.54 -8.57
C SER A 119 1.18 4.21 -9.90
N SER A 120 0.99 5.09 -10.89
CA SER A 120 1.56 4.99 -12.23
C SER A 120 2.30 6.27 -12.57
N VAL A 121 3.22 6.70 -11.69
CA VAL A 121 4.23 7.71 -12.07
C VAL A 121 5.58 7.21 -11.59
N SER A 122 6.37 6.79 -12.57
CA SER A 122 7.77 6.41 -12.46
C SER A 122 8.65 7.65 -12.37
N HIS A 123 9.21 7.93 -11.19
CA HIS A 123 10.43 8.73 -11.04
C HIS A 123 11.58 7.88 -10.47
N PRO A 124 12.85 8.17 -10.82
CA PRO A 124 13.96 7.25 -10.65
C PRO A 124 14.51 7.28 -9.22
N ALA A 125 14.84 6.09 -8.70
CA ALA A 125 15.71 5.84 -7.55
C ALA A 125 15.20 6.21 -6.14
N THR A 126 14.08 5.62 -5.74
CA THR A 126 14.03 4.85 -4.48
C THR A 126 13.34 3.53 -4.84
N GLN A 127 13.87 2.41 -4.34
CA GLN A 127 13.50 1.05 -4.76
C GLN A 127 12.01 0.97 -5.11
N GLN A 128 11.70 0.92 -6.41
CA GLN A 128 10.41 0.43 -6.87
C GLN A 128 10.15 -0.82 -6.02
N GLN A 129 9.04 -0.85 -5.27
CA GLN A 129 8.54 -2.11 -4.76
C GLN A 129 8.44 -3.01 -5.99
N ALA A 130 9.47 -3.83 -6.17
CA ALA A 130 9.66 -4.58 -7.39
C ALA A 130 8.44 -5.48 -7.44
N LYS A 131 7.59 -5.30 -8.47
CA LYS A 131 6.39 -6.11 -8.68
C LYS A 131 6.69 -7.55 -8.27
N PRO A 132 5.87 -8.18 -7.42
CA PRO A 132 6.09 -9.53 -6.93
C PRO A 132 6.57 -10.48 -8.04
N GLY A 133 7.86 -10.83 -8.01
CA GLY A 133 8.45 -11.70 -9.02
C GLY A 133 7.97 -13.14 -8.85
N LEU A 134 8.13 -13.97 -9.89
CA LEU A 134 7.72 -15.38 -9.86
C LEU A 134 8.23 -16.13 -8.63
N GLY A 135 9.48 -15.88 -8.21
CA GLY A 135 10.05 -16.53 -7.03
C GLY A 135 9.37 -16.14 -5.72
N PHE A 136 8.97 -14.88 -5.57
CA PHE A 136 8.22 -14.42 -4.41
C PHE A 136 6.80 -15.01 -4.38
N MET A 137 6.15 -15.09 -5.55
CA MET A 137 4.83 -15.72 -5.66
C MET A 137 4.83 -17.21 -5.33
N LYS A 138 5.89 -17.93 -5.71
CA LYS A 138 6.11 -19.33 -5.31
C LYS A 138 6.34 -19.46 -3.80
N LEU A 139 7.14 -18.57 -3.20
CA LEU A 139 7.33 -18.53 -1.75
C LEU A 139 6.01 -18.29 -1.00
N LEU A 140 5.21 -17.30 -1.43
CA LEU A 140 3.90 -17.03 -0.86
C LEU A 140 2.98 -18.25 -0.95
N PHE A 141 2.94 -18.90 -2.12
CA PHE A 141 2.14 -20.11 -2.31
C PHE A 141 2.52 -21.20 -1.29
N SER A 142 3.82 -21.48 -1.10
CA SER A 142 4.26 -22.48 -0.12
C SER A 142 3.84 -22.14 1.31
N LEU A 143 3.91 -20.87 1.71
CA LEU A 143 3.50 -20.41 3.03
C LEU A 143 1.98 -20.46 3.24
N LEU A 144 1.20 -20.15 2.20
CA LEU A 144 -0.26 -20.14 2.25
C LEU A 144 -0.86 -21.55 2.13
N ALA A 145 -0.18 -22.45 1.43
CA ALA A 145 -0.60 -23.84 1.28
C ALA A 145 -0.39 -24.64 2.56
N GLN A 146 0.70 -24.37 3.29
CA GLN A 146 1.06 -25.05 4.55
C GLN A 146 1.75 -24.07 5.50
N GLU A 147 1.10 -23.71 6.60
CA GLU A 147 1.61 -22.68 7.53
C GLU A 147 2.91 -23.11 8.23
N ASP A 148 3.06 -24.41 8.48
CA ASP A 148 4.20 -25.05 9.12
C ASP A 148 5.50 -24.91 8.31
N VAL A 149 5.39 -24.61 7.00
CA VAL A 149 6.55 -24.27 6.14
C VAL A 149 7.33 -23.08 6.70
N LEU A 150 6.67 -22.13 7.36
CA LEU A 150 7.34 -20.97 7.95
C LEU A 150 8.41 -21.35 8.98
N ARG A 151 8.22 -22.49 9.66
CA ARG A 151 9.12 -23.00 10.70
C ARG A 151 10.34 -23.71 10.12
N LEU A 152 10.34 -24.04 8.83
CA LEU A 152 11.42 -24.77 8.19
C LEU A 152 12.67 -23.88 7.99
N PRO A 153 13.87 -24.47 7.90
CA PRO A 153 15.06 -23.74 7.47
C PRO A 153 14.88 -23.14 6.07
N PHE A 154 15.47 -21.97 5.81
CA PHE A 154 15.32 -21.28 4.51
C PHE A 154 15.76 -22.13 3.31
N ARG A 155 16.71 -23.06 3.50
CA ARG A 155 17.12 -24.02 2.47
C ARG A 155 16.00 -25.00 2.11
N ALA A 156 15.32 -25.57 3.10
CA ALA A 156 14.20 -26.48 2.87
C ALA A 156 13.02 -25.76 2.19
N ILE A 157 12.77 -24.51 2.58
CA ILE A 157 11.74 -23.67 1.92
C ILE A 157 12.13 -23.41 0.46
N ALA A 158 13.41 -23.15 0.18
CA ALA A 158 13.90 -22.90 -1.18
C ALA A 158 13.68 -24.12 -2.10
N GLU A 159 13.98 -25.32 -1.60
CA GLU A 159 13.77 -26.57 -2.31
C GLU A 159 12.28 -26.82 -2.56
N MET A 160 11.44 -26.69 -1.53
CA MET A 160 9.99 -26.89 -1.63
C MET A 160 9.33 -25.90 -2.61
N ALA A 161 9.69 -24.63 -2.53
CA ALA A 161 9.17 -23.60 -3.43
C ALA A 161 9.83 -23.63 -4.82
N ASN A 162 10.87 -24.44 -5.02
CA ASN A 162 11.68 -24.49 -6.23
C ASN A 162 12.17 -23.09 -6.68
N ILE A 163 12.88 -22.43 -5.76
CA ILE A 163 13.51 -21.11 -5.94
C ILE A 163 14.90 -21.09 -5.28
N SER A 164 15.69 -20.04 -5.50
CA SER A 164 17.01 -19.93 -4.86
C SER A 164 16.91 -19.51 -3.39
N LEU A 165 17.89 -19.91 -2.58
CA LEU A 165 18.01 -19.47 -1.18
C LEU A 165 18.04 -17.94 -1.03
N GLY A 166 18.69 -17.24 -1.98
CA GLY A 166 18.72 -15.79 -2.02
C GLY A 166 17.33 -15.18 -2.22
N MET A 167 16.49 -15.80 -3.04
CA MET A 167 15.09 -15.38 -3.22
C MET A 167 14.25 -15.60 -1.97
N VAL A 168 14.46 -16.71 -1.24
CA VAL A 168 13.81 -16.95 0.06
C VAL A 168 14.20 -15.87 1.06
N SER A 169 15.49 -15.61 1.23
CA SER A 169 16.00 -14.58 2.15
C SER A 169 15.44 -13.19 1.80
N LYS A 170 15.47 -12.82 0.53
CA LYS A 170 14.91 -11.53 0.06
C LYS A 170 13.40 -11.46 0.27
N GLY A 171 12.66 -12.53 -0.02
CA GLY A 171 11.22 -12.60 0.15
C GLY A 171 10.82 -12.45 1.61
N PHE A 172 11.48 -13.17 2.52
CA PHE A 172 11.22 -13.04 3.95
C PHE A 172 11.58 -11.67 4.52
N LYS A 173 12.69 -11.06 4.09
CA LYS A 173 13.02 -9.68 4.46
C LYS A 173 11.94 -8.69 4.03
N HIS A 174 11.38 -8.88 2.85
CA HIS A 174 10.28 -8.05 2.37
C HIS A 174 8.99 -8.28 3.17
N LEU A 175 8.60 -9.54 3.41
CA LEU A 175 7.44 -9.84 4.25
C LEU A 175 7.57 -9.29 5.67
N GLU A 176 8.79 -9.30 6.23
CA GLU A 176 9.08 -8.74 7.55
C GLU A 176 9.04 -7.20 7.53
N SER A 177 9.57 -6.55 6.49
CA SER A 177 9.51 -5.08 6.36
C SER A 177 8.08 -4.57 6.24
N GLU A 178 7.21 -5.33 5.56
CA GLU A 178 5.78 -5.06 5.44
C GLU A 178 4.97 -5.52 6.66
N LYS A 179 5.63 -6.05 7.72
CA LYS A 179 5.00 -6.57 8.95
C LYS A 179 3.96 -7.67 8.70
N LEU A 180 4.11 -8.43 7.62
CA LEU A 180 3.25 -9.56 7.27
C LEU A 180 3.69 -10.85 7.94
N VAL A 181 4.98 -10.97 8.25
CA VAL A 181 5.56 -12.07 9.03
C VAL A 181 6.51 -11.53 10.08
N SER A 182 6.70 -12.30 11.15
CA SER A 182 7.75 -12.07 12.14
C SER A 182 8.77 -13.19 12.07
N LEU A 183 10.06 -12.85 11.97
CA LEU A 183 11.17 -13.81 11.93
C LEU A 183 11.98 -13.84 13.24
N GLY A 184 11.38 -13.39 14.35
CA GLY A 184 12.00 -13.38 15.68
C GLY A 184 12.23 -14.78 16.26
N SER A 185 12.24 -14.87 17.59
CA SER A 185 12.48 -16.14 18.31
C SER A 185 11.52 -17.27 17.89
N THR A 186 10.29 -16.92 17.54
CA THR A 186 9.32 -17.81 16.90
C THR A 186 8.81 -17.18 15.62
N ARG A 187 8.93 -17.91 14.51
CA ARG A 187 8.45 -17.43 13.22
C ARG A 187 6.93 -17.58 13.14
N ARG A 188 6.24 -16.50 12.77
CA ARG A 188 4.76 -16.48 12.65
C ARG A 188 4.28 -15.55 11.54
N ILE A 189 3.15 -15.90 10.94
CA ILE A 189 2.39 -15.01 10.06
C ILE A 189 1.65 -14.02 10.94
N LEU A 190 1.73 -12.72 10.62
CA LEU A 190 1.08 -11.64 11.37
C LEU A 190 -0.24 -11.22 10.72
N ASP A 191 -0.30 -11.20 9.38
CA ASP A 191 -1.49 -10.84 8.61
C ASP A 191 -1.66 -11.79 7.43
N LYS A 192 -2.48 -12.82 7.63
CA LYS A 192 -2.70 -13.87 6.64
C LYS A 192 -3.59 -13.41 5.49
N GLU A 193 -4.57 -12.56 5.77
CA GLU A 193 -5.48 -12.00 4.75
C GLU A 193 -4.71 -11.11 3.78
N ALA A 194 -3.79 -10.27 4.27
CA ALA A 194 -2.93 -9.48 3.40
C ALA A 194 -2.05 -10.36 2.48
N LEU A 195 -1.53 -11.49 2.97
CA LEU A 195 -0.79 -12.44 2.12
C LEU A 195 -1.68 -13.06 1.04
N TYR A 196 -2.93 -13.41 1.34
CA TYR A 196 -3.89 -13.90 0.35
C TYR A 196 -4.19 -12.82 -0.71
N HIS A 197 -4.41 -11.58 -0.29
CA HIS A 197 -4.66 -10.47 -1.22
C HIS A 197 -3.49 -10.28 -2.19
N ILE A 198 -2.25 -10.22 -1.69
CA ILE A 198 -1.04 -10.12 -2.52
C ILE A 198 -0.97 -11.30 -3.51
N TRP A 199 -1.24 -12.52 -3.02
CA TRP A 199 -1.18 -13.71 -3.86
C TRP A 199 -2.23 -13.69 -4.98
N ILE A 200 -3.48 -13.35 -4.66
CA ILE A 200 -4.60 -13.28 -5.60
C ILE A 200 -4.36 -12.20 -6.66
N GLU A 201 -3.93 -11.01 -6.23
CA GLU A 201 -3.69 -9.86 -7.10
C GLU A 201 -2.65 -10.17 -8.18
N HIS A 202 -1.57 -10.85 -7.81
CA HIS A 202 -0.45 -11.11 -8.70
C HIS A 202 -0.46 -12.50 -9.35
N TYR A 203 -1.34 -13.41 -8.92
CA TYR A 203 -1.46 -14.76 -9.50
C TYR A 203 -1.66 -14.70 -11.02
N ARG A 204 -2.63 -13.91 -11.49
CA ARG A 204 -2.99 -13.84 -12.90
C ARG A 204 -1.86 -13.31 -13.78
N THR A 205 -1.10 -12.34 -13.29
CA THR A 205 -0.12 -11.60 -14.08
C THR A 205 1.27 -12.21 -14.01
N VAL A 206 1.60 -12.92 -12.92
CA VAL A 206 2.95 -13.45 -12.66
C VAL A 206 3.00 -14.97 -12.77
N LEU A 207 2.12 -15.67 -12.04
CA LEU A 207 2.13 -17.14 -11.95
C LEU A 207 1.42 -17.79 -13.14
N ARG A 208 0.17 -17.41 -13.41
CA ARG A 208 -0.68 -18.04 -14.43
C ARG A 208 -0.03 -18.15 -15.82
N PRO A 209 0.67 -17.14 -16.37
CA PRO A 209 1.29 -17.24 -17.69
C PRO A 209 2.45 -18.24 -17.75
N LYS A 210 2.99 -18.65 -16.59
CA LYS A 210 4.10 -19.60 -16.47
C LYS A 210 3.62 -21.01 -16.09
N LEU A 211 2.38 -21.14 -15.63
CA LEU A 211 1.73 -22.42 -15.44
C LEU A 211 1.31 -22.93 -16.82
N GLY A 212 1.86 -24.07 -17.22
CA GLY A 212 1.38 -24.75 -18.44
C GLY A 212 -0.12 -25.03 -18.30
N GLY A 213 -0.87 -24.82 -19.38
CA GLY A 213 -2.25 -25.27 -19.42
C GLY A 213 -2.31 -26.80 -19.39
N ILE A 214 -3.33 -27.35 -18.74
CA ILE A 214 -3.66 -28.77 -18.89
C ILE A 214 -4.39 -28.88 -20.23
N ARG A 215 -3.86 -29.70 -21.15
CA ARG A 215 -4.60 -30.08 -22.35
C ARG A 215 -5.59 -31.16 -21.96
N LEU A 216 -6.87 -30.78 -21.93
CA LEU A 216 -7.95 -31.72 -21.78
C LEU A 216 -8.46 -32.08 -23.18
N VAL A 217 -8.77 -33.35 -23.39
CA VAL A 217 -9.51 -33.77 -24.58
C VAL A 217 -10.95 -33.31 -24.36
N ALA A 218 -11.46 -32.47 -25.27
CA ALA A 218 -12.87 -32.12 -25.25
C ALA A 218 -13.67 -33.39 -25.61
N PRO A 219 -14.67 -33.80 -24.80
CA PRO A 219 -15.52 -34.91 -25.16
C PRO A 219 -16.27 -34.59 -26.45
N GLY A 220 -16.48 -35.61 -27.29
CA GLY A 220 -17.17 -35.43 -28.57
C GLY A 220 -18.67 -35.15 -28.40
N ASP A 221 -19.24 -35.58 -27.27
CA ASP A 221 -20.62 -35.34 -26.85
C ASP A 221 -20.62 -34.81 -25.41
N TRP A 222 -21.48 -33.83 -25.12
CA TRP A 222 -21.66 -33.23 -23.80
C TRP A 222 -22.12 -34.23 -22.73
N ARG A 223 -22.71 -35.36 -23.16
CA ARG A 223 -23.16 -36.45 -22.27
C ARG A 223 -22.01 -37.28 -21.67
N GLU A 224 -20.79 -37.14 -22.18
CA GLU A 224 -19.61 -37.85 -21.67
C GLU A 224 -18.88 -37.09 -20.56
N ILE A 225 -19.37 -35.91 -20.18
CA ILE A 225 -18.83 -35.14 -19.06
C ILE A 225 -19.36 -35.76 -17.73
N PRO A 226 -18.48 -36.19 -16.80
CA PRO A 226 -18.86 -36.75 -15.50
C PRO A 226 -19.66 -35.82 -14.61
#